data_AF-A0A2A3LLC0-F1
#
_entry.id   AF-A0A2A3LLC0-F1
#
_cell.length_a   1.000
_cell.length_b   1.000
_cell.length_c   1.000
_cell.angle_alpha   90.00
_cell.angle_beta   90.00
_cell.angle_gamma   90.00
#
_symmetry.space_group_name_H-M   'P 1'
#
loop_
_entity.id
_entity.type
_entity.pdbx_description
1 polymer ?
#
loop_
_entity_poly.entity_id
_entity_poly.type
_entity_poly.pdbx_seq_one_letter_code
_entity_poly.pdbx_strand_id
1 'polypeptide(L)' 'MRSEGRQIDFVRDSVEAQIRACHIAAERARVNPFETPDACERRAAHYLAEAARLEQEARGAC' A
#
# COMPACT_ATOMS: atom_id res chain seq x y z
N MET A 1 -24.80 -12.73 30.49
CA MET A 1 -24.05 -11.66 29.81
C MET A 1 -24.12 -11.94 28.32
N ARG A 2 -24.80 -11.09 27.55
CA ARG A 2 -24.81 -11.18 26.08
C ARG A 2 -23.55 -10.47 25.60
N SER A 3 -22.58 -11.24 25.12
CA SER A 3 -21.45 -10.68 24.37
C SER A 3 -22.03 -10.14 23.07
N GLU A 4 -22.32 -8.86 23.01
CA GLU A 4 -22.58 -8.18 21.74
C GLU A 4 -21.28 -8.24 20.96
N GLY A 5 -21.18 -9.24 20.08
CA GLY A 5 -20.09 -9.37 19.12
C GLY A 5 -20.14 -8.17 18.19
N ARG A 6 -19.60 -7.05 18.64
CA ARG A 6 -19.41 -5.84 17.85
C ARG A 6 -18.41 -6.24 16.78
N GLN A 7 -18.91 -6.41 15.56
CA GLN A 7 -18.09 -6.53 14.38
C GLN A 7 -17.18 -5.30 14.36
N ILE A 8 -15.88 -5.51 14.57
CA ILE A 8 -14.90 -4.45 14.40
C ILE A 8 -14.84 -4.26 12.89
N ASP A 9 -15.53 -3.24 12.40
CA ASP A 9 -15.30 -2.73 11.05
C ASP A 9 -13.82 -2.33 11.02
N PHE A 10 -12.97 -3.21 10.48
CA PHE A 10 -11.58 -2.90 10.20
C PHE A 10 -11.63 -1.66 9.32
N VAL A 11 -11.25 -0.54 9.92
CA VAL A 11 -11.28 0.78 9.31
C VAL A 11 -10.58 0.64 7.98
N ARG A 12 -11.35 0.80 6.90
CA ARG A 12 -10.91 1.01 5.53
C ARG A 12 -9.73 1.97 5.59
N ASP A 13 -8.51 1.44 5.44
CA ASP A 13 -7.29 2.25 5.50
C ASP A 13 -7.52 3.48 4.61
N SER A 14 -7.33 4.68 5.18
CA SER A 14 -7.49 5.90 4.40
C SER A 14 -6.65 5.78 3.13
N VAL A 15 -7.12 6.30 2.00
CA VAL A 15 -6.37 6.19 0.73
C VAL A 15 -4.93 6.69 0.91
N GLU A 16 -4.73 7.70 1.75
CA GLU A 16 -3.40 8.16 2.18
C GLU A 16 -2.54 7.09 2.90
N ALA A 17 -3.13 6.28 3.79
CA ALA A 17 -2.42 5.20 4.45
C ALA A 17 -1.98 4.12 3.45
N GLN A 18 -2.83 3.83 2.45
CA GLN A 18 -2.49 2.89 1.37
C GLN A 18 -1.36 3.44 0.48
N ILE A 19 -1.42 4.72 0.10
CA ILE A 19 -0.35 5.41 -0.63
C ILE A 19 0.97 5.32 0.15
N ARG A 20 0.97 5.64 1.45
CA ARG A 20 2.17 5.53 2.31
C ARG A 20 2.69 4.10 2.38
N ALA A 21 1.81 3.11 2.50
CA ALA A 21 2.20 1.70 2.51
C ALA A 21 2.88 1.27 1.21
N CYS A 22 2.38 1.72 0.05
CA CYS A 22 3.01 1.47 -1.25
C CYS A 22 4.43 2.07 -1.32
N HIS A 23 4.65 3.29 -0.81
CA HIS A 23 5.99 3.87 -0.77
C HIS A 23 6.96 3.05 0.10
N ILE A 24 6.54 2.65 1.30
CA ILE A 24 7.36 1.80 2.19
C ILE A 24 7.66 0.46 1.52
N ALA A 25 6.67 -0.15 0.86
CA ALA A 25 6.86 -1.41 0.14
C ALA A 25 7.87 -1.26 -1.00
N ALA A 26 7.87 -0.13 -1.73
CA ALA A 26 8.84 0.15 -2.78
C ALA A 26 10.27 0.26 -2.23
N GLU A 27 10.45 0.98 -1.11
CA GLU A 27 11.75 1.08 -0.43
C GLU A 27 12.26 -0.28 0.02
N ARG A 28 11.37 -1.10 0.61
CA ARG A 28 11.73 -2.45 1.07
C ARG A 28 12.01 -3.41 -0.06
N ALA A 29 11.33 -3.27 -1.19
CA ALA A 29 11.60 -4.07 -2.38
C ALA A 29 13.02 -3.87 -2.91
N ARG A 30 13.55 -2.63 -2.89
CA ARG A 30 14.91 -2.33 -3.38
C ARG A 30 16.03 -2.96 -2.56
N VAL A 31 15.81 -3.12 -1.26
CA VAL A 31 16.81 -3.68 -0.33
C VAL A 31 16.63 -5.17 -0.08
N ASN A 32 15.76 -5.84 -0.84
CA ASN A 32 15.51 -7.26 -0.67
C ASN A 32 16.74 -8.08 -1.13
N PRO A 33 17.37 -8.86 -0.23
CA PRO A 33 18.60 -9.59 -0.53
C PRO A 33 18.35 -10.93 -1.26
N PHE A 34 17.10 -11.36 -1.39
CA PHE A 34 16.74 -12.67 -1.93
C PHE A 34 16.49 -12.67 -3.43
N GLU A 35 16.44 -11.50 -4.07
CA GLU A 35 16.14 -11.34 -5.49
C GLU A 35 17.20 -10.53 -6.21
N THR A 36 17.19 -10.61 -7.54
CA THR A 36 18.12 -9.85 -8.36
C THR A 36 17.82 -8.35 -8.29
N PRO A 37 18.81 -7.47 -8.48
CA PRO A 37 18.58 -6.03 -8.51
C PRO A 37 17.45 -5.61 -9.48
N ASP A 38 17.41 -6.19 -10.68
CA ASP A 38 16.35 -5.92 -11.66
C ASP A 38 14.95 -6.35 -11.16
N ALA A 39 14.85 -7.49 -10.48
CA ALA A 39 13.58 -7.95 -9.92
C ALA A 39 13.13 -7.10 -8.72
N CYS A 40 14.08 -6.59 -7.94
CA CYS A 40 13.84 -5.64 -6.86
C CYS A 40 13.32 -4.30 -7.41
N GLU A 41 13.98 -3.74 -8.43
CA GLU A 41 13.55 -2.48 -9.06
C GLU A 41 12.20 -2.60 -9.77
N ARG A 42 11.93 -3.72 -10.45
CA ARG A 42 10.61 -3.97 -11.06
C ARG A 42 9.49 -3.98 -10.03
N ARG A 43 9.70 -4.56 -8.86
CA ARG A 43 8.69 -4.54 -7.78
C ARG A 43 8.57 -3.18 -7.12
N ALA A 44 9.68 -2.47 -6.91
CA ALA A 44 9.64 -1.10 -6.43
C ALA A 44 8.83 -0.20 -7.39
N ALA A 45 9.06 -0.33 -8.70
CA ALA A 45 8.32 0.39 -9.72
C ALA A 45 6.82 0.05 -9.71
N HIS A 46 6.46 -1.23 -9.51
CA HIS A 46 5.07 -1.64 -9.37
C HIS A 46 4.37 -0.94 -8.20
N TYR A 47 4.98 -0.93 -7.01
CA TYR A 47 4.39 -0.26 -5.85
C TYR A 47 4.29 1.26 -6.03
N LEU A 48 5.27 1.89 -6.67
CA LEU A 48 5.22 3.32 -6.97
C LEU A 48 4.13 3.67 -8.00
N ALA A 49 3.92 2.81 -9.01
CA ALA A 49 2.85 2.98 -9.97
C ALA A 49 1.47 2.87 -9.30
N GLU A 50 1.32 1.94 -8.35
CA GLU A 50 0.08 1.78 -7.59
C GLU A 50 -0.18 2.98 -6.66
N ALA A 51 0.84 3.49 -5.99
CA ALA A 51 0.74 4.73 -5.21
C ALA A 51 0.25 5.90 -6.07
N ALA A 52 0.83 6.07 -7.27
CA ALA A 52 0.44 7.13 -8.20
C ALA A 52 -1.02 6.98 -8.70
N ARG A 53 -1.48 5.76 -8.93
CA ARG A 53 -2.89 5.48 -9.28
C ARG A 53 -3.82 5.90 -8.14
N LEU A 54 -3.51 5.50 -6.91
CA LEU A 54 -4.30 5.84 -5.72
C LEU A 54 -4.32 7.36 -5.46
N GLU A 55 -3.20 8.06 -5.70
CA GLU A 55 -3.15 9.52 -5.62
C GLU A 55 -4.07 10.20 -6.64
N GLN A 56 -4.13 9.69 -7.88
CA GLN A 56 -5.01 10.23 -8.91
C GLN A 56 -6.48 9.99 -8.56
N GLU A 57 -6.82 8.81 -8.05
CA GLU A 57 -8.17 8.47 -7.61
C GLU A 57 -8.62 9.34 -6.43
N ALA A 58 -7.74 9.57 -5.46
CA ALA A 58 -8.01 10.46 -4.33
C ALA A 58 -8.26 11.91 -4.79
N ARG A 59 -7.54 12.38 -5.82
CA ARG A 59 -7.71 13.74 -6.37
C ARG A 59 -8.97 13.87 -7.24
N GLY A 60 -9.34 12.82 -7.97
CA GLY A 60 -10.53 12.81 -8.84
C GLY A 60 -11.85 12.53 -8.12
N ALA A 61 -11.80 12.12 -6.85
CA ALA A 61 -12.97 11.88 -6.01
C ALA A 61 -13.47 13.12 -5.25
N CYS A 62 -12.84 14.29 -5.46
CA CYS A 62 -13.24 15.59 -4.90
C CYS A 62 -14.10 16.41 -5.88
#